data_AF-A0A5J4P5Z7-F1
#
_entry.id   AF-A0A5J4P5Z7-F1
#
_cell.length_a   1.000
_cell.length_b   1.000
_cell.length_c   1.000
_cell.angle_alpha   90.00
_cell.angle_beta   90.00
_cell.angle_gamma   90.00
#
_symmetry.space_group_name_H-M   'P 1'
#
loop_
_entity.id
_entity.type
_entity.pdbx_description
1 polymer ?
#
loop_
_entity_poly.entity_id
_entity_poly.type
_entity_poly.pdbx_seq_one_letter_code
_entity_poly.pdbx_strand_id
1 'polypeptide(L)'
;MKKILTVNLDGTVFHIDEDAYRLLENYLSNLKLQFRKQEGADEIINDIENRISELFSEKVNNGIQVITITHVEEVIKRMGYPEELA
;
A
#
# COMPACT_ATOMS: atom_id res chain seq x y z
N MET A 1 -6.27 1.64 -22.58
CA MET A 1 -5.53 2.64 -21.77
C MET A 1 -5.91 2.40 -20.32
N LYS A 2 -4.93 2.26 -19.42
CA LYS A 2 -5.22 2.12 -17.98
C LYS A 2 -5.50 3.50 -17.39
N LYS A 3 -6.48 3.57 -16.49
CA LYS A 3 -6.82 4.81 -15.78
C LYS A 3 -5.80 5.01 -14.66
N ILE A 4 -5.22 6.20 -14.58
CA ILE A 4 -4.32 6.60 -13.51
C ILE A 4 -5.14 7.31 -12.44
N LEU A 5 -4.96 6.91 -11.20
CA LEU A 5 -5.52 7.52 -10.00
C LEU A 5 -4.41 8.24 -9.24
N THR A 6 -4.80 9.22 -8.44
CA THR A 6 -3.91 9.90 -7.51
C THR A 6 -4.30 9.47 -6.11
N VAL A 7 -3.34 8.92 -5.35
CA VAL A 7 -3.54 8.47 -3.98
C VAL A 7 -2.59 9.24 -3.05
N ASN A 8 -3.05 9.48 -1.82
CA ASN A 8 -2.23 10.03 -0.74
C ASN A 8 -1.96 8.90 0.27
N LEU A 9 -0.68 8.64 0.57
CA LEU A 9 -0.23 7.69 1.56
C LEU A 9 0.76 8.42 2.49
N ASP A 10 0.42 8.51 3.77
CA ASP A 10 1.19 9.25 4.77
C ASP A 10 1.62 10.66 4.32
N GLY A 11 0.68 11.43 3.77
CA GLY A 11 0.95 12.79 3.29
C GLY A 11 1.70 12.87 1.96
N THR A 12 2.15 11.74 1.39
CA THR A 12 2.85 11.68 0.10
C THR A 12 1.90 11.32 -1.02
N VAL A 13 1.98 12.05 -2.13
CA VAL A 13 1.09 11.86 -3.29
C VAL A 13 1.77 10.95 -4.32
N PHE A 14 1.05 9.90 -4.73
CA PHE A 14 1.49 8.95 -5.76
C PHE A 14 0.49 8.87 -6.90
N HIS A 15 1.00 8.63 -8.10
CA HIS A 15 0.20 8.24 -9.26
C HIS A 15 0.21 6.71 -9.38
N ILE A 16 -0.96 6.11 -9.49
CA ILE A 16 -1.14 4.66 -9.44
C ILE A 16 -2.15 4.20 -10.49
N ASP A 17 -1.89 3.07 -11.14
CA ASP A 17 -2.86 2.44 -12.04
C ASP A 17 -4.13 2.01 -11.27
N GLU A 18 -5.30 2.07 -11.89
CA GLU A 18 -6.58 1.69 -11.25
C GLU A 18 -6.56 0.25 -10.71
N ASP A 19 -5.99 -0.71 -11.46
CA ASP A 19 -5.87 -2.10 -10.99
C ASP A 19 -4.90 -2.26 -9.82
N ALA A 20 -3.81 -1.47 -9.82
CA ALA A 20 -2.85 -1.43 -8.73
C ALA A 20 -3.47 -0.83 -7.46
N TYR A 21 -4.25 0.24 -7.61
CA TYR A 21 -4.98 0.86 -6.52
C TYR A 21 -5.98 -0.10 -5.88
N ARG A 22 -6.77 -0.82 -6.69
CA ARG A 22 -7.72 -1.83 -6.17
C ARG A 22 -7.02 -2.93 -5.38
N LEU A 23 -5.85 -3.39 -5.84
CA LEU A 23 -5.07 -4.38 -5.11
C LEU A 23 -4.59 -3.83 -3.75
N LEU A 24 -4.05 -2.62 -3.75
CA LEU A 24 -3.59 -1.95 -2.53
C LEU A 24 -4.75 -1.71 -1.53
N GLU A 25 -5.88 -1.23 -2.02
CA GLU A 25 -7.09 -0.99 -1.21
C GLU A 25 -7.60 -2.27 -0.55
N ASN A 26 -7.64 -3.38 -1.31
CA ASN A 26 -8.04 -4.68 -0.78
C ASN A 26 -7.05 -5.16 0.30
N TYR A 27 -5.75 -5.01 0.07
CA TYR A 27 -4.71 -5.36 1.05
C TYR A 27 -4.88 -4.58 2.36
N LEU A 28 -4.98 -3.24 2.29
CA LEU A 28 -5.17 -2.40 3.48
C LEU A 28 -6.50 -2.69 4.20
N SER A 29 -7.57 -2.96 3.46
CA SER A 29 -8.87 -3.31 4.03
C SER A 29 -8.83 -4.65 4.80
N ASN A 30 -8.13 -5.65 4.27
CA ASN A 30 -7.96 -6.94 4.94
C ASN A 30 -7.12 -6.81 6.22
N LEU A 31 -6.05 -6.01 6.19
CA LEU A 31 -5.28 -5.69 7.39
C LEU A 31 -6.16 -5.01 8.45
N LYS A 32 -6.92 -3.98 8.06
CA LYS A 32 -7.87 -3.30 8.97
C LYS A 32 -8.86 -4.27 9.59
N LEU A 33 -9.39 -5.22 8.81
CA LEU A 33 -10.30 -6.25 9.30
C LEU A 33 -9.63 -7.20 10.29
N GLN A 34 -8.40 -7.63 10.01
CA GLN A 34 -7.62 -8.51 10.87
C GLN A 34 -7.29 -7.86 12.22
N PHE A 35 -6.84 -6.61 12.20
CA PHE A 35 -6.47 -5.88 13.41
C PHE A 35 -7.64 -5.22 14.13
N ARG A 36 -8.86 -5.22 13.58
CA ARG A 36 -10.05 -4.53 14.13
C ARG A 36 -10.33 -4.80 15.62
N LYS A 37 -9.94 -5.97 16.13
CA LYS A 37 -10.17 -6.37 17.54
C LYS A 37 -8.97 -6.14 18.45
N GLN A 38 -7.85 -5.68 17.92
CA GLN A 38 -6.66 -5.36 18.70
C GLN A 38 -6.72 -3.91 19.19
N GLU A 39 -6.28 -3.69 20.43
CA GLU A 39 -6.01 -2.36 20.94
C GLU A 39 -4.79 -1.78 20.19
N GLY A 40 -4.88 -0.54 19.72
CA GLY A 40 -3.81 0.06 18.89
C GLY A 40 -3.86 -0.31 17.40
N ALA A 41 -4.98 -0.87 16.90
CA ALA A 41 -5.13 -1.21 15.49
C ALA A 41 -4.85 -0.04 14.53
N ASP A 42 -5.28 1.18 14.88
CA ASP A 42 -5.04 2.37 14.08
C ASP A 42 -3.54 2.70 13.98
N GLU A 43 -2.77 2.53 15.06
CA GLU A 43 -1.32 2.74 15.06
C GLU A 43 -0.61 1.70 14.18
N ILE A 44 -0.98 0.43 14.31
CA ILE A 44 -0.43 -0.67 13.49
C ILE A 44 -0.67 -0.40 12.00
N ILE A 45 -1.88 0.01 11.63
CA ILE A 45 -2.21 0.33 10.25
C ILE A 45 -1.44 1.56 9.77
N ASN A 46 -1.31 2.59 10.61
CA ASN A 46 -0.55 3.78 10.27
C ASN A 46 0.93 3.46 10.02
N ASP A 47 1.57 2.64 10.85
CA ASP A 47 2.95 2.16 10.63
C ASP A 47 3.08 1.37 9.30
N ILE A 48 2.08 0.57 8.95
CA ILE A 48 2.05 -0.16 7.67
C ILE A 48 1.90 0.81 6.49
N GLU A 49 0.99 1.78 6.57
CA GLU A 49 0.80 2.79 5.53
C GLU A 49 2.06 3.65 5.34
N ASN A 50 2.74 4.03 6.42
CA ASN A 50 4.02 4.73 6.38
C ASN A 50 5.07 3.92 5.63
N ARG A 51 5.22 2.64 5.99
CA ARG A 51 6.20 1.76 5.35
C ARG A 51 5.92 1.54 3.87
N ILE A 52 4.65 1.42 3.47
CA ILE A 52 4.25 1.34 2.06
C ILE A 52 4.62 2.64 1.33
N SER A 53 4.36 3.79 1.95
CA SER A 53 4.72 5.11 1.40
C SER A 53 6.22 5.24 1.17
N GLU A 54 7.05 4.78 2.12
CA GLU A 54 8.51 4.74 1.95
C GLU A 54 8.92 3.87 0.75
N LEU A 55 8.38 2.66 0.64
CA LEU A 55 8.70 1.72 -0.44
C LEU A 55 8.28 2.25 -1.82
N PHE A 56 7.14 2.92 -1.92
CA PHE A 56 6.73 3.58 -3.16
C PHE A 56 7.59 4.81 -3.47
N SER A 57 8.00 5.56 -2.45
CA SER A 57 8.92 6.70 -2.63
C SER A 57 10.26 6.24 -3.19
N GLU A 58 10.80 5.10 -2.74
CA GLU A 58 12.00 4.50 -3.34
C GLU A 58 11.80 4.18 -4.83
N LYS A 59 10.65 3.61 -5.22
CA LYS A 59 10.34 3.34 -6.63
C LYS A 59 10.29 4.64 -7.44
N VAL A 60 9.62 5.68 -6.93
CA VAL A 60 9.51 6.99 -7.59
C VAL A 60 10.86 7.66 -7.75
N ASN A 61 11.69 7.64 -6.71
CA ASN A 61 13.05 8.17 -6.73
C ASN A 61 13.95 7.46 -7.75
N ASN A 62 13.66 6.20 -8.08
CA ASN A 62 14.33 5.44 -9.13
C ASN A 62 13.78 5.73 -10.56
N GLY A 63 12.96 6.77 -10.72
CA GLY A 63 12.43 7.23 -12.00
C GLY A 63 11.07 6.64 -12.40
N ILE A 64 10.42 5.87 -11.53
CA ILE A 64 9.07 5.35 -11.79
C ILE A 64 8.05 6.47 -11.58
N GLN A 65 7.34 6.85 -12.63
CA GLN A 65 6.32 7.91 -12.54
C GLN A 65 4.94 7.41 -12.12
N VAL A 66 4.64 6.13 -12.36
CA VAL A 66 3.34 5.52 -12.07
C VAL A 66 3.55 4.17 -11.38
N ILE A 67 2.90 4.00 -10.24
CA ILE A 67 2.84 2.74 -9.50
C ILE A 67 1.92 1.78 -10.26
N THR A 68 2.47 0.65 -10.70
CA THR A 68 1.76 -0.39 -11.45
C THR A 68 1.42 -1.54 -10.51
N ILE A 69 0.62 -2.49 -10.98
CA ILE A 69 0.25 -3.67 -10.18
C ILE A 69 1.47 -4.46 -9.71
N THR A 70 2.49 -4.62 -10.56
CA THR A 70 3.74 -5.30 -10.21
C THR A 70 4.44 -4.62 -9.04
N HIS A 71 4.47 -3.28 -9.02
CA HIS A 71 5.09 -2.55 -7.91
C HIS A 71 4.32 -2.75 -6.60
N VAL A 72 2.98 -2.79 -6.65
CA VAL A 72 2.14 -3.05 -5.48
C VAL A 72 2.34 -4.48 -4.98
N GLU A 73 2.37 -5.47 -5.87
CA GLU A 73 2.65 -6.87 -5.51
C GLU A 73 4.01 -7.04 -4.84
N GLU A 74 5.05 -6.40 -5.37
CA GLU A 74 6.39 -6.40 -4.76
C GLU A 74 6.38 -5.79 -3.36
N VAL A 75 5.65 -4.68 -3.16
CA VAL A 75 5.54 -4.02 -1.85
C VAL A 75 4.75 -4.89 -0.86
N ILE A 76 3.60 -5.43 -1.26
CA ILE A 76 2.82 -6.35 -0.42
C ILE A 76 3.67 -7.55 -0.01
N LYS A 77 4.42 -8.15 -0.94
CA LYS A 77 5.31 -9.27 -0.64
C LYS A 77 6.42 -8.91 0.35
N ARG A 78 6.92 -7.67 0.33
CA ARG A 78 7.90 -7.18 1.32
C ARG A 78 7.28 -6.92 2.69
N MET A 79 6.02 -6.48 2.72
CA MET A 79 5.28 -6.26 3.97
C MET A 79 4.86 -7.58 4.64
N GLY A 80 4.66 -8.62 3.84
CA GLY A 80 4.06 -9.89 4.28
C GLY A 80 2.54 -9.87 4.09
N TYR A 81 1.94 -11.04 3.94
CA TYR A 81 0.49 -11.15 3.83
C TYR A 81 -0.17 -11.10 5.22
N PRO A 82 -1.40 -10.55 5.35
CA PRO A 82 -2.10 -10.49 6.63
C PRO A 82 -2.20 -11.88 7.30
N GLU A 83 -2.48 -12.89 6.47
CA GLU A 83 -2.55 -14.31 6.84
C GLU A 83 -1.24 -14.90 7.38
N GLU A 84 -0.08 -14.30 7.09
CA GLU A 84 1.23 -14.71 7.62
C GLU A 84 1.65 -13.89 8.87
N LEU A 85 0.95 -12.80 9.18
CA LEU A 85 1.20 -11.91 10.31
C LEU A 85 0.34 -12.26 11.55
N ALA A 86 -0.41 -13.37 11.50
CA ALA A 86 -1.35 -13.83 12.53
C ALA A 86 -0.82 -14.98 13.40
#